data_AF-A0A382A919-F1
#
_entry.id   AF-A0A382A919-F1
#
_cell.length_a   1.000
_cell.length_b   1.000
_cell.length_c   1.000
_cell.angle_alpha   90.00
_cell.angle_beta   90.00
_cell.angle_gamma   90.00
#
_symmetry.space_group_name_H-M   'P 1'
#
loop_
_entity.id
_entity.type
_entity.pdbx_description
1 polymer ?
#
loop_
_entity_poly.entity_id
_entity_poly.type
_entity_poly.pdbx_seq_one_letter_code
_entity_poly.pdbx_strand_id
1 'polypeptide(L)' 'MPIEKPQILVINPNSNGAVTEGMAKELQSFNFSDGPEIVCVSLTQGPFGIESQADVE' A
#
# COMPACT_ATOMS: atom_id res chain seq x y z
N MET A 1 10.60 21.09 -19.43
CA MET A 1 10.35 19.66 -19.17
C MET A 1 8.99 19.58 -18.50
N PRO A 2 8.05 18.72 -18.96
CA PRO A 2 6.83 18.52 -18.21
C PRO A 2 7.20 18.03 -16.80
N ILE A 3 6.56 18.58 -15.77
CA ILE A 3 6.74 18.10 -14.40
C ILE A 3 6.13 16.70 -14.36
N GLU A 4 6.93 15.68 -14.10
CA GLU A 4 6.44 14.31 -13.92
C GLU A 4 5.47 14.29 -12.74
N LYS A 5 4.36 13.55 -12.90
CA LYS A 5 3.35 13.38 -11.85
C LYS A 5 4.04 12.76 -10.62
N PRO A 6 4.01 13.38 -9.43
CA PRO A 6 4.66 12.81 -8.24
C PRO A 6 4.06 11.43 -7.91
N GLN A 7 4.86 10.54 -7.32
CA GLN A 7 4.43 9.19 -6.96
C GLN A 7 4.53 8.95 -5.45
N ILE A 8 3.52 8.31 -4.88
CA ILE A 8 3.49 7.81 -3.50
C ILE A 8 3.52 6.28 -3.56
N LEU A 9 4.56 5.69 -3.00
CA LEU A 9 4.66 4.24 -2.83
C LEU A 9 4.13 3.84 -1.45
N VAL A 10 3.04 3.07 -1.44
CA VAL A 10 2.43 2.51 -0.23
C VAL A 10 2.88 1.06 -0.09
N ILE A 11 3.68 0.79 0.93
CA ILE A 11 4.29 -0.53 1.15
C ILE A 11 3.54 -1.24 2.26
N ASN A 12 2.88 -2.35 1.93
CA ASN A 12 2.42 -3.31 2.92
C ASN A 12 3.63 -4.11 3.45
N PRO A 13 3.94 -4.06 4.76
CA PRO A 13 5.08 -4.78 5.32
C PRO A 13 4.86 -6.30 5.40
N ASN A 14 3.62 -6.78 5.25
CA ASN A 14 3.32 -8.20 5.16
C ASN A 14 3.17 -8.68 3.70
N SER A 15 3.23 -10.00 3.52
CA SER A 15 3.15 -10.67 2.21
C SER A 15 1.71 -11.00 1.77
N ASN A 16 0.69 -10.70 2.58
CA ASN A 16 -0.70 -10.98 2.23
C ASN A 16 -1.21 -10.01 1.15
N GLY A 17 -1.36 -10.52 -0.08
CA GLY A 17 -1.85 -9.74 -1.22
C GLY A 17 -3.24 -9.14 -1.02
N ALA A 18 -4.13 -9.79 -0.26
CA ALA A 18 -5.47 -9.27 0.01
C ALA A 18 -5.44 -7.95 0.81
N VAL A 19 -4.44 -7.77 1.69
CA VAL A 19 -4.25 -6.50 2.42
C VAL A 19 -3.85 -5.40 1.44
N THR A 20 -2.95 -5.68 0.51
CA THR A 20 -2.51 -4.72 -0.52
C THR A 20 -3.64 -4.35 -1.48
N GLU A 21 -4.46 -5.32 -1.90
CA GLU A 21 -5.65 -5.09 -2.73
C GLU A 21 -6.68 -4.22 -2.00
N GLY A 22 -6.92 -4.50 -0.71
CA GLY A 22 -7.80 -3.70 0.13
C GLY A 22 -7.34 -2.25 0.25
N MET A 23 -6.06 -2.03 0.58
CA MET A 23 -5.49 -0.68 0.61
C MET A 23 -5.61 0.03 -0.74
N ALA A 24 -5.26 -0.66 -1.85
CA ALA A 24 -5.34 -0.09 -3.18
C ALA A 24 -6.77 0.36 -3.51
N LYS A 25 -7.77 -0.46 -3.17
CA LYS A 25 -9.19 -0.14 -3.37
C LYS A 25 -9.61 1.11 -2.58
N GLU A 26 -9.31 1.19 -1.30
CA GLU A 26 -9.70 2.34 -0.47
C GLU A 26 -9.00 3.63 -0.91
N LEU A 27 -7.73 3.51 -1.32
CA LEU A 27 -6.94 4.65 -1.78
C LEU A 27 -7.37 5.20 -3.14
N GLN A 28 -8.21 4.48 -3.90
CA GLN A 28 -8.79 5.01 -5.15
C GLN A 28 -9.56 6.31 -4.94
N SER A 29 -10.13 6.53 -3.75
CA SER A 29 -10.83 7.77 -3.39
C SER A 29 -9.92 9.01 -3.44
N PHE A 30 -8.60 8.84 -3.38
CA PHE A 30 -7.60 9.89 -3.47
C PHE A 30 -6.94 10.01 -4.85
N ASN A 31 -7.41 9.27 -5.86
CA ASN A 31 -6.86 9.32 -7.21
C ASN A 31 -7.43 10.52 -8.00
N PHE A 32 -6.97 11.71 -7.65
CA PHE A 32 -7.32 12.95 -8.35
C PHE A 32 -6.49 13.10 -9.64
N SER A 33 -7.06 13.76 -10.65
CA SER A 33 -6.39 13.98 -11.94
C SER A 33 -5.07 14.74 -11.81
N ASP A 34 -5.02 15.69 -10.88
CA ASP A 34 -3.87 16.53 -10.52
C ASP A 34 -3.14 16.06 -9.26
N GLY A 35 -3.61 14.99 -8.62
CA GLY A 35 -2.96 14.36 -7.47
C GLY A 35 -1.71 13.57 -7.85
N PRO A 36 -0.99 12.98 -6.88
CA PRO A 36 0.09 12.04 -7.17
C PRO A 36 -0.46 10.70 -7.69
N GLU A 37 0.38 9.91 -8.35
CA GLU A 37 0.12 8.48 -8.54
C GLU A 37 0.29 7.75 -7.19
N ILE A 38 -0.62 6.84 -6.85
CA ILE A 38 -0.53 6.00 -5.65
C ILE A 38 -0.31 4.55 -6.08
N VAL A 39 0.81 3.97 -5.67
CA VAL A 39 1.17 2.58 -6.00
C VAL A 39 1.26 1.76 -4.73
N CYS A 40 0.41 0.74 -4.61
CA CYS A 40 0.42 -0.18 -3.47
C CYS A 40 1.21 -1.46 -3.81
N VAL A 41 2.11 -1.88 -2.93
CA VAL A 41 2.92 -3.10 -3.12
C VAL A 41 2.99 -3.94 -1.84
N SER A 42 3.08 -5.26 -2.00
CA SER A 42 3.40 -6.19 -0.92
C SER A 42 4.90 -6.48 -0.87
N LEU A 43 5.47 -6.61 0.33
CA LEU A 43 6.75 -7.28 0.50
C LEU A 43 6.55 -8.80 0.46
N THR A 44 6.73 -9.42 -0.70
CA THR A 44 6.45 -10.86 -0.90
C THR A 44 7.33 -11.79 -0.05
N GLN A 45 8.46 -11.29 0.44
CA GLN A 45 9.36 -12.01 1.36
C GLN A 45 9.09 -11.69 2.84
N GLY A 46 8.09 -10.85 3.14
CA GLY A 46 7.68 -10.51 4.50
C GLY A 46 6.79 -11.58 5.14
N PRO A 47 6.50 -11.45 6.45
CA PRO A 47 5.58 -12.35 7.14
C PRO A 47 4.16 -12.23 6.55
N PHE A 48 3.32 -13.26 6.68
CA PHE A 48 1.96 -13.22 6.13
C PHE A 48 1.08 -12.16 6.83
N GLY A 49 1.24 -12.00 8.14
CA GLY A 49 0.61 -10.94 8.94
C GLY A 49 1.64 -10.22 9.80
N ILE A 50 1.28 -9.05 10.32
CA ILE A 50 2.02 -8.36 11.36
C ILE A 50 1.20 -8.48 12.64
N GLU A 51 1.79 -9.09 13.65
CA GLU A 51 1.18 -9.32 14.96
C GLU A 51 2.19 -8.89 16.02
N SER A 52 1.67 -8.39 17.12
CA SER A 52 2.41 -8.03 18.33
C SER A 52 2.27 -9.11 19.38
N GLN A 53 3.09 -9.06 20.43
CA GLN A 53 2.96 -9.98 21.57
C GLN A 53 1.59 -9.84 22.27
N ALA A 54 0.94 -8.67 22.18
CA ALA A 54 -0.38 -8.44 22.75
C ALA A 54 -1.51 -9.11 21.96
N ASP A 55 -1.27 -9.54 20.72
CA ASP A 55 -2.28 -10.22 19.88
C ASP A 55 -2.36 -11.74 20.18
N VAL A 56 -1.46 -12.27 21.02
CA VAL A 56 -1.33 -13.71 21.33
C VAL A 56 -1.96 -14.09 22.69
N GLU A 57 -2.11 -13.13 23.61
CA GLU A 57 -2.70 -13.33 24.96
C GLU A 57 -4.23 -13.19 24.97
#